data_AF-A0A497TVB1-F1
#
_entry.id   AF-A0A497TVB1-F1
#
_cell.length_a   1.000
_cell.length_b   1.000
_cell.length_c   1.000
_cell.angle_alpha   90.00
_cell.angle_beta   90.00
_cell.angle_gamma   90.00
#
_symmetry.space_group_name_H-M   'P 1'
#
loop_
_entity.id
_entity.type
_entity.pdbx_description
1 polymer ?
#
loop_
_entity_poly.entity_id
_entity_poly.type
_entity_poly.pdbx_seq_one_letter_code
_entity_poly.pdbx_strand_id
1 'polypeptide(L)' 'MTPAESRQELGLTQSQLARLMGNTSAMTVSKWETGKRHQTAQAAELLRLLLWLHEEYPRIYAQWVGNQQTPAGD' A
#
# COMPACT_ATOMS: atom_id res chain seq x y z
N MET A 1 -11.88 7.79 -0.17
CA MET A 1 -11.55 6.37 -0.21
C MET A 1 -11.11 5.91 1.17
N THR A 2 -11.58 4.72 1.57
CA THR A 2 -11.10 3.98 2.73
C THR A 2 -9.78 3.29 2.42
N PRO A 3 -9.01 2.82 3.44
CA PRO A 3 -7.80 2.04 3.20
C PRO A 3 -8.03 0.80 2.32
N ALA A 4 -9.22 0.18 2.42
CA ALA A 4 -9.58 -1.00 1.65
C ALA A 4 -9.78 -0.68 0.18
N GLU A 5 -10.54 0.39 -0.12
CA GLU A 5 -10.80 0.84 -1.48
C GLU A 5 -9.49 1.26 -2.16
N SER A 6 -8.66 2.04 -1.48
CA SER A 6 -7.36 2.46 -2.00
C SER A 6 -6.45 1.27 -2.29
N ARG A 7 -6.42 0.24 -1.43
CA ARG A 7 -5.63 -0.97 -1.68
C ARG A 7 -6.13 -1.73 -2.92
N GLN A 8 -7.45 -1.85 -3.07
CA GLN A 8 -8.08 -2.55 -4.17
C GLN A 8 -7.83 -1.83 -5.50
N GLU A 9 -7.91 -0.50 -5.52
CA GLU A 9 -7.59 0.33 -6.69
C GLU A 9 -6.15 0.11 -7.16
N LEU A 10 -5.22 -0.01 -6.21
CA LEU A 10 -3.82 -0.29 -6.45
C LEU A 10 -3.53 -1.75 -6.84
N GLY A 11 -4.54 -2.64 -6.84
CA GLY A 11 -4.37 -4.07 -7.14
C GLY A 11 -3.52 -4.84 -6.12
N LEU A 12 -3.42 -4.35 -4.88
CA LEU A 12 -2.52 -4.91 -3.86
C LEU A 12 -3.23 -5.88 -2.91
N THR A 13 -2.50 -6.89 -2.44
CA THR A 13 -2.86 -7.65 -1.24
C THR A 13 -2.53 -6.84 0.03
N GLN A 14 -3.12 -7.22 1.17
CA GLN A 14 -2.80 -6.57 2.46
C GLN A 14 -1.31 -6.68 2.80
N SER A 15 -0.67 -7.81 2.47
CA SER A 15 0.77 -8.02 2.68
C SER A 15 1.65 -7.15 1.79
N GLN A 16 1.28 -6.98 0.51
CA GLN A 16 2.00 -6.08 -0.39
C GLN A 16 1.87 -4.63 0.07
N LEU A 17 0.66 -4.17 0.39
CA LEU A 17 0.47 -2.82 0.94
C LEU A 17 1.30 -2.64 2.22
N ALA A 18 1.31 -3.62 3.11
CA ALA A 18 2.10 -3.54 4.33
C ALA A 18 3.61 -3.36 4.08
N ARG A 19 4.17 -4.04 3.07
CA ARG A 19 5.57 -3.88 2.66
C ARG A 19 5.84 -2.48 2.11
N LEU A 20 4.96 -1.98 1.24
CA LEU A 20 5.10 -0.64 0.67
C LEU A 20 5.03 0.47 1.72
N MET A 21 4.32 0.22 2.83
CA MET A 21 4.23 1.14 3.96
C MET A 21 5.47 1.13 4.88
N GLY A 22 6.50 0.34 4.56
CA GLY A 22 7.86 0.51 5.10
C GLY A 22 8.09 0.16 6.58
N ASN A 23 7.10 -0.40 7.30
CA ASN A 23 7.24 -1.08 8.62
C ASN A 23 5.87 -1.43 9.24
N THR A 24 4.93 -1.94 8.46
CA THR A 24 3.65 -2.40 9.01
C THR A 24 3.42 -3.87 8.71
N SER A 25 2.41 -4.46 9.35
CA SER A 25 2.00 -5.84 9.13
C SER A 25 0.69 -5.91 8.36
N ALA A 26 0.44 -7.01 7.66
CA ALA A 26 -0.86 -7.27 7.03
C ALA A 26 -2.02 -7.22 8.06
N MET A 27 -1.76 -7.64 9.30
CA MET A 27 -2.71 -7.53 10.41
C MET A 27 -3.04 -6.07 10.75
N THR A 28 -2.04 -5.19 10.76
CA THR A 28 -2.26 -3.76 10.96
C THR A 28 -3.09 -3.16 9.82
N VAL A 29 -2.80 -3.54 8.57
CA VAL A 29 -3.59 -3.13 7.40
C VAL A 29 -5.05 -3.60 7.53
N SER A 30 -5.28 -4.86 7.91
CA SER A 30 -6.63 -5.39 8.16
C SER A 30 -7.38 -4.60 9.25
N LYS A 31 -6.69 -4.17 10.32
CA LYS A 31 -7.28 -3.30 11.35
C LYS A 31 -7.63 -1.91 10.83
N TRP A 32 -6.86 -1.36 9.89
CA TRP A 32 -7.21 -0.12 9.19
C TRP A 32 -8.45 -0.27 8.32
N GLU A 33 -8.50 -1.35 7.52
CA GLU A 33 -9.60 -1.64 6.60
C GLU A 33 -10.92 -1.91 7.33
N THR A 34 -10.86 -2.53 8.52
CA THR A 34 -12.04 -2.82 9.35
C THR A 34 -12.42 -1.69 10.32
N GLY A 35 -11.69 -0.56 10.30
CA GLY A 35 -11.93 0.56 11.19
C GLY A 35 -11.55 0.31 12.66
N LYS A 36 -10.99 -0.85 13.00
CA LYS A 36 -10.52 -1.19 14.36
C LYS A 36 -9.32 -0.36 14.81
N ARG A 37 -8.59 0.24 13.87
CA ARG A 37 -7.48 1.15 14.12
C ARG A 37 -7.43 2.18 13.00
N HIS A 38 -7.08 3.43 13.31
CA HIS A 38 -6.81 4.43 12.28
C HIS A 38 -5.36 4.38 11.80
N GLN A 39 -5.14 4.77 10.55
CA GLN A 39 -3.80 5.01 10.00
C GLN A 39 -3.13 6.17 10.74
N THR A 40 -1.80 6.14 10.81
CA THR A 40 -1.05 7.35 11.15
C THR A 40 -1.17 8.35 10.02
N ALA A 41 -0.96 9.65 10.29
CA ALA A 41 -0.98 10.67 9.25
C ALA A 41 0.03 10.35 8.12
N GLN A 42 1.22 9.86 8.48
CA GLN A 42 2.23 9.43 7.50
C GLN A 42 1.75 8.27 6.62
N ALA A 43 1.09 7.27 7.21
CA ALA A 43 0.55 6.14 6.44
C ALA A 43 -0.58 6.59 5.51
N ALA A 44 -1.46 7.48 5.96
CA ALA A 44 -2.52 8.03 5.12
C ALA A 44 -1.94 8.83 3.94
N GLU A 45 -0.90 9.65 4.18
CA GLU A 45 -0.24 10.43 3.14
C GLU A 45 0.47 9.53 2.12
N LEU A 46 1.20 8.49 2.58
CA LEU A 46 1.86 7.56 1.68
C LEU A 46 0.84 6.82 0.79
N LEU A 47 -0.31 6.41 1.34
CA LEU A 47 -1.37 5.79 0.55
C LEU A 47 -1.94 6.74 -0.51
N ARG A 48 -2.10 8.02 -0.17
CA ARG A 48 -2.52 9.07 -1.12
C ARG A 48 -1.51 9.23 -2.25
N LEU A 49 -0.22 9.26 -1.95
CA LEU A 49 0.84 9.37 -2.95
C LEU A 49 0.91 8.14 -3.86
N LEU A 50 0.69 6.94 -3.33
CA LEU A 50 0.62 5.72 -4.13
C LEU A 50 -0.54 5.75 -5.13
N LEU A 51 -1.71 6.23 -4.71
CA LEU A 51 -2.86 6.41 -5.61
C LEU A 51 -2.56 7.42 -6.72
N TRP A 52 -2.02 8.58 -6.37
CA TRP A 52 -1.64 9.59 -7.35
C TRP A 52 -0.60 9.06 -8.35
N LEU A 53 0.42 8.32 -7.88
CA LEU A 53 1.42 7.72 -8.76
C LEU A 53 0.83 6.66 -9.70
N HIS A 54 -0.13 5.86 -9.20
CA HIS A 54 -0.83 4.85 -9.98
C HIS A 54 -1.66 5.48 -11.11
N GLU A 55 -2.38 6.57 -10.81
CA GLU A 55 -3.23 7.29 -11.76
C GLU A 55 -2.40 8.04 -12.82
N GLU A 56 -1.40 8.82 -12.40
CA GLU A 56 -0.64 9.69 -13.29
C GLU A 56 0.46 8.95 -14.07
N TYR A 57 1.07 7.92 -13.47
CA TYR A 57 2.25 7.26 -14.02
C TYR A 57 2.19 5.73 -13.87
N PRO A 58 1.21 5.05 -14.49
CA PRO A 58 0.95 3.62 -14.28
C PRO A 58 2.16 2.72 -14.60
N ARG A 59 2.97 3.08 -15.59
CA ARG A 59 4.19 2.33 -15.93
C ARG A 59 5.27 2.43 -14.84
N ILE A 60 5.46 3.62 -14.27
CA ILE A 60 6.43 3.86 -13.20
C ILE A 60 5.96 3.15 -11.93
N TYR A 61 4.66 3.28 -11.61
CA TYR A 61 4.05 2.57 -10.50
C TYR A 61 4.28 1.05 -10.60
N ALA A 62 3.95 0.44 -11.73
CA ALA A 62 4.10 -0.99 -11.94
C ALA A 62 5.56 -1.46 -11.81
N GLN A 63 6.50 -0.70 -12.37
CA GLN A 63 7.94 -0.98 -12.24
C GLN A 63 8.41 -0.89 -10.78
N TRP A 64 8.02 0.18 -10.08
CA TRP A 64 8.44 0.41 -8.69
C TRP A 64 7.88 -0.67 -7.76
N VAL A 65 6.58 -0.96 -7.87
CA VAL A 65 5.91 -2.01 -7.10
C VAL A 65 6.50 -3.40 -7.40
N GLY A 66 6.84 -3.69 -8.66
CA GLY A 66 7.53 -4.92 -9.04
C GLY A 66 8.88 -5.07 -8.34
N ASN A 67 9.68 -4.01 -8.30
CA ASN A 67 11.00 -4.03 -7.66
C ASN A 67 10.94 -4.28 -6.15
N GLN A 68 9.88 -3.81 -5.47
CA GLN A 68 9.66 -3.98 -4.02
C GLN A 68 9.15 -5.38 -3.64
N GLN A 69 8.79 -6.23 -4.62
CA GLN A 69 8.28 -7.58 -4.38
C GLN A 69 9.34 -8.69 -4.54
N THR A 70 10.51 -8.37 -5.08
CA THR A 70 11.64 -9.29 -5.17
C THR A 70 12.19 -9.55 -3.77
N PRO A 71 12.21 -10.80 -3.27
CA PRO A 71 12.91 -11.10 -2.04
C PRO A 71 14.41 -10.83 -2.26
N ALA A 72 15.05 -10.14 -1.30
CA ALA A 72 16.50 -10.20 -1.19
C ALA A 72 16.87 -11.70 -1.11
N GLY A 73 17.69 -12.16 -2.04
CA GLY A 73 17.91 -13.58 -2.33
C GLY A 73 18.20 -14.45 -1.10
N ASP A 74 17.77 -15.71 -1.19
CA ASP A 74 18.23 -16.83 -0.38
C ASP A 74 19.76 -17.03 -0.51
#